data_AF-X0XIA3-F1
#
_entry.id   AF-X0XIA3-F1
#
_cell.length_a   1.000
_cell.length_b   1.000
_cell.length_c   1.000
_cell.angle_alpha   90.00
_cell.angle_beta   90.00
_cell.angle_gamma   90.00
#
_symmetry.space_group_name_H-M   'P 1'
#
loop_
_entity.id
_entity.type
_entity.pdbx_description
1 polymer ?
#
loop_
_entity_poly.entity_id
_entity_poly.type
_entity_poly.pdbx_seq_one_letter_code
_entity_poly.pdbx_strand_id
1 'polypeptide(L)'
;MEDQKYPKGWIVVDHIIPGVTPEMIDWWWVNMEKGYELWCPDEHKGFKWEIKPPMNGHIGAVQIATESIDYGPVMDLRIEWVDPNIGTPEQKDFWTYERLLTAGT
;
A
#
# COMPACT_ATOMS: atom_id res chain seq x y z
N MET A 1 -23.67 21.69 5.83
CA MET A 1 -22.34 21.29 6.32
C MET A 1 -22.16 19.89 5.78
N GLU A 2 -21.13 19.62 4.98
CA GLU A 2 -20.86 18.25 4.59
C GLU A 2 -20.50 17.47 5.85
N ASP A 3 -21.30 16.46 6.16
CA ASP A 3 -21.03 15.58 7.29
C ASP A 3 -19.63 14.99 7.11
N GLN A 4 -18.81 15.06 8.16
CA GLN A 4 -17.46 14.53 8.13
C GLN A 4 -17.53 13.01 7.97
N LYS A 5 -17.37 12.54 6.72
CA LYS A 5 -17.50 11.14 6.30
C LYS A 5 -16.46 10.20 6.92
N TYR A 6 -15.32 10.73 7.37
CA TYR A 6 -14.19 9.95 7.92
C TYR A 6 -13.60 10.61 9.18
N PRO A 7 -12.99 9.82 10.11
CA PRO A 7 -12.47 10.38 11.34
C PRO A 7 -11.35 11.40 11.09
N LYS A 8 -11.16 12.34 12.04
CA LYS A 8 -10.13 13.38 11.92
C LYS A 8 -8.73 12.74 11.85
N GLY A 9 -7.91 13.21 10.91
CA GLY A 9 -6.55 12.70 10.70
C GLY A 9 -6.45 11.50 9.76
N TRP A 10 -7.57 11.09 9.16
CA TRP A 10 -7.59 10.03 8.15
C TRP A 10 -7.40 10.61 6.75
N ILE A 11 -6.69 9.85 5.92
CA ILE A 11 -6.56 10.08 4.48
C ILE A 11 -7.25 8.91 3.79
N VAL A 12 -8.18 9.20 2.88
CA VAL A 12 -8.88 8.21 2.05
C VAL A 12 -8.63 8.58 0.60
N VAL A 13 -8.11 7.64 -0.18
CA VAL A 13 -7.77 7.83 -1.58
C VAL A 13 -8.38 6.71 -2.41
N ASP A 14 -9.21 7.06 -3.38
CA ASP A 14 -9.83 6.13 -4.31
C ASP A 14 -9.19 6.30 -5.69
N HIS A 15 -8.60 5.22 -6.23
CA HIS A 15 -7.98 5.20 -7.55
C HIS A 15 -8.63 4.17 -8.46
N ILE A 16 -8.92 4.57 -9.69
CA ILE A 16 -9.28 3.65 -10.78
C ILE A 16 -8.02 3.44 -11.62
N ILE A 17 -7.61 2.19 -11.79
CA ILE A 17 -6.45 1.81 -12.62
C ILE A 17 -6.96 0.99 -13.81
N PRO A 18 -7.26 1.61 -14.97
CA PRO A 18 -7.88 0.93 -16.09
C PRO A 18 -6.99 -0.18 -16.65
N GLY A 19 -7.58 -1.35 -16.90
CA GLY A 19 -6.90 -2.49 -17.53
C GLY A 19 -5.94 -3.25 -16.61
N VAL A 20 -5.91 -2.94 -15.32
CA VAL A 20 -5.10 -3.64 -14.32
C VAL A 20 -5.97 -4.63 -13.55
N THR A 21 -5.52 -5.88 -13.46
CA THR A 21 -6.20 -6.93 -12.68
C THR A 21 -5.63 -6.98 -11.25
N PRO A 22 -6.34 -7.59 -10.29
CA PRO A 22 -5.82 -7.84 -8.95
C PRO A 22 -4.46 -8.53 -8.93
N GLU A 23 -4.27 -9.53 -9.77
CA GLU A 23 -3.04 -10.33 -9.82
C GLU A 23 -1.85 -9.48 -10.28
N MET A 24 -2.08 -8.47 -11.12
CA MET A 24 -1.04 -7.51 -11.51
C MET A 24 -0.63 -6.61 -10.34
N ILE A 25 -1.58 -6.24 -9.47
CA ILE A 25 -1.32 -5.50 -8.24
C ILE A 25 -0.60 -6.39 -7.22
N ASP A 26 -1.05 -7.63 -7.02
CA ASP A 26 -0.37 -8.60 -6.15
C ASP A 26 1.07 -8.84 -6.62
N TRP A 27 1.27 -8.97 -7.93
CA TRP A 27 2.59 -9.07 -8.52
C TRP A 27 3.43 -7.82 -8.24
N TRP A 28 2.88 -6.62 -8.42
CA TRP A 28 3.59 -5.37 -8.17
C TRP A 28 4.16 -5.31 -6.76
N TRP A 29 3.34 -5.61 -5.74
CA TRP A 29 3.75 -5.51 -4.33
C TRP A 29 4.94 -6.37 -3.96
N VAL A 30 5.10 -7.53 -4.59
CA VAL A 30 6.24 -8.44 -4.36
C VAL A 30 7.40 -8.24 -5.35
N ASN A 31 7.31 -7.26 -6.26
CA ASN A 31 8.31 -6.96 -7.28
C ASN A 31 8.71 -5.47 -7.32
N MET A 32 8.43 -4.70 -6.27
CA MET A 32 8.62 -3.25 -6.26
C MET A 32 10.08 -2.82 -6.48
N GLU A 33 11.07 -3.65 -6.18
CA GLU A 33 12.47 -3.35 -6.49
C GLU A 33 12.74 -3.12 -7.98
N LYS A 34 11.82 -3.55 -8.86
CA LYS A 34 11.92 -3.37 -10.32
C LYS A 34 11.45 -2.00 -10.81
N GLY A 35 10.75 -1.24 -9.98
CA GLY A 35 10.08 -0.03 -10.46
C GLY A 35 9.70 0.98 -9.39
N TYR A 36 10.19 0.86 -8.16
CA TYR A 36 9.76 1.72 -7.05
C TYR A 36 9.82 3.22 -7.40
N GLU A 37 10.94 3.65 -7.98
CA GLU A 37 11.17 5.03 -8.42
C GLU A 37 10.26 5.43 -9.61
N LEU A 38 9.78 4.49 -10.42
CA LEU A 38 8.86 4.77 -11.52
C LEU A 38 7.43 5.04 -11.04
N TRP A 39 7.08 4.59 -9.84
CA TRP A 39 5.73 4.74 -9.30
C TRP A 39 5.43 6.20 -8.91
N CYS A 40 6.38 6.87 -8.26
CA CYS A 40 6.30 8.32 -8.01
C CYS A 40 7.70 8.94 -8.14
N PRO A 41 8.16 9.30 -9.35
CA PRO A 41 9.54 9.73 -9.60
C PRO A 41 10.00 10.92 -8.75
N ASP A 42 9.08 11.81 -8.41
CA ASP A 42 9.37 13.01 -7.64
C ASP A 42 9.65 12.72 -6.17
N GLU A 43 9.10 11.64 -5.60
CA GLU A 43 9.18 11.35 -4.15
C GLU A 43 9.88 10.03 -3.81
N HIS A 44 9.72 8.99 -4.62
CA HIS A 44 10.33 7.67 -4.38
C HIS A 44 11.80 7.67 -4.79
N LYS A 45 12.71 7.41 -3.86
CA LYS A 45 14.18 7.50 -4.04
C LYS A 45 14.94 6.20 -3.83
N GLY A 46 14.29 5.15 -3.34
CA GLY A 46 14.94 3.87 -3.13
C GLY A 46 14.03 2.84 -2.50
N PHE A 47 14.39 1.58 -2.72
CA PHE A 47 13.66 0.44 -2.19
C PHE A 47 14.63 -0.71 -1.89
N LYS A 48 14.45 -1.36 -0.74
CA LYS A 48 15.10 -2.64 -0.42
C LYS A 48 14.21 -3.51 0.44
N TRP A 49 14.32 -4.82 0.25
CA TRP A 49 13.75 -5.79 1.17
C TRP A 49 14.64 -5.94 2.41
N GLU A 50 14.11 -5.65 3.59
CA GLU A 50 14.69 -6.11 4.86
C GLU A 50 14.36 -7.60 5.07
N ILE A 51 13.10 -7.97 4.84
CA ILE A 51 12.60 -9.35 4.81
C ILE A 51 11.92 -9.57 3.47
N LYS A 52 12.44 -10.50 2.66
CA LYS A 52 11.88 -10.81 1.33
C LYS A 52 10.49 -11.44 1.44
N PRO A 53 9.60 -11.20 0.46
CA PRO A 53 8.30 -11.85 0.42
C PRO A 53 8.42 -13.38 0.30
N PRO A 54 7.53 -14.13 0.97
CA PRO A 54 7.43 -15.58 0.78
C PRO A 54 7.00 -15.94 -0.64
N MET A 55 7.25 -17.18 -1.06
CA MET A 55 6.95 -17.65 -2.43
C MET A 55 5.48 -17.44 -2.87
N ASN A 56 4.54 -17.39 -1.92
CA ASN A 56 3.10 -17.36 -2.19
C ASN A 56 2.39 -16.09 -1.68
N GLY A 57 3.11 -14.98 -1.46
CA GLY A 57 2.46 -13.72 -1.07
C GLY A 57 3.39 -12.69 -0.45
N HIS A 58 2.82 -11.63 0.10
CA HIS A 58 3.56 -10.52 0.71
C HIS A 58 3.53 -10.54 2.25
N ILE A 59 2.61 -11.26 2.89
CA ILE A 59 2.47 -11.27 4.36
C ILE A 59 3.78 -11.72 5.02
N GLY A 60 4.26 -10.93 5.99
CA GLY A 60 5.52 -11.10 6.70
C GLY A 60 6.73 -10.48 6.00
N ALA A 61 6.59 -9.96 4.78
CA ALA A 61 7.64 -9.21 4.12
C ALA A 61 7.82 -7.84 4.80
N VAL A 62 9.06 -7.36 4.80
CA VAL A 62 9.41 -6.04 5.33
C VAL A 62 10.24 -5.32 4.29
N GLN A 63 9.77 -4.15 3.87
CA GLN A 63 10.47 -3.26 2.96
C GLN A 63 10.97 -2.02 3.70
N ILE A 64 12.10 -1.50 3.21
CA ILE A 64 12.53 -0.13 3.51
C ILE A 64 12.32 0.69 2.24
N ALA A 65 11.37 1.61 2.30
CA ALA A 65 11.12 2.61 1.27
C ALA A 65 11.88 3.89 1.63
N THR A 66 12.76 4.34 0.75
CA THR A 66 13.43 5.64 0.88
C THR A 66 12.65 6.65 0.06
N GLU A 67 11.89 7.52 0.70
CA GLU A 67 10.98 8.46 0.02
C GLU A 67 10.68 9.72 0.83
N SER A 68 10.17 10.75 0.16
CA SER A 68 9.45 11.85 0.81
C SER A 68 7.97 11.55 0.89
N ILE A 69 7.28 12.16 1.86
CA ILE A 69 5.83 12.21 1.94
C ILE A 69 5.42 13.67 1.88
N ASP A 70 4.57 14.04 0.93
CA ASP A 70 4.09 15.43 0.71
C ASP A 70 5.24 16.42 0.51
N TYR A 71 6.23 16.03 -0.31
CA TYR A 71 7.44 16.80 -0.61
C TYR A 71 8.26 17.20 0.63
N GLY A 72 8.10 16.45 1.73
CA GLY A 72 8.87 16.60 2.93
C GLY A 72 10.32 16.07 2.81
N PRO A 73 11.05 15.99 3.92
CA PRO A 73 12.38 15.37 3.93
C PRO A 73 12.31 13.90 3.51
N VAL A 74 13.30 13.48 2.71
CA VAL A 74 13.48 12.06 2.37
C VAL A 74 13.86 11.28 3.62
N MET A 75 13.20 10.14 3.85
CA MET A 75 13.45 9.27 4.99
C MET A 75 13.30 7.79 4.61
N ASP A 76 13.84 6.92 5.45
CA ASP A 76 13.64 5.47 5.35
C ASP A 76 12.39 5.07 6.16
N LEU A 77 11.33 4.65 5.47
CA LEU A 77 10.13 4.07 6.06
C LEU A 77 10.26 2.54 6.09
N ARG A 78 10.17 1.96 7.29
CA ARG A 78 10.09 0.50 7.46
C ARG A 78 8.63 0.07 7.43
N ILE A 79 8.22 -0.60 6.36
CA ILE A 79 6.84 -1.02 6.11
C ILE A 79 6.76 -2.55 6.18
N GLU A 80 5.84 -3.05 7.00
CA GLU A 80 5.62 -4.48 7.23
C GLU A 80 4.25 -4.90 6.71
N TRP A 81 4.25 -5.97 5.93
CA TRP A 81 3.04 -6.57 5.40
C TRP A 81 2.43 -7.52 6.43
N VAL A 82 1.23 -7.19 6.93
CA VAL A 82 0.54 -7.96 7.96
C VAL A 82 -0.73 -8.60 7.41
N ASP A 83 -1.14 -9.72 8.00
CA ASP A 83 -2.43 -10.33 7.67
C ASP A 83 -3.57 -9.39 8.11
N PRO A 84 -4.44 -8.91 7.20
CA PRO A 84 -5.55 -8.02 7.57
C PRO A 84 -6.50 -8.63 8.61
N ASN A 85 -6.52 -9.95 8.77
CA ASN A 85 -7.30 -10.63 9.80
C ASN A 85 -6.81 -10.37 11.23
N ILE A 86 -5.64 -9.75 11.44
CA ILE A 86 -5.19 -9.36 12.79
C ILE A 86 -5.82 -8.05 13.27
N GLY A 87 -6.51 -7.31 12.40
CA GLY A 87 -7.15 -6.04 12.78
C GLY A 87 -8.24 -6.20 13.84
N THR A 88 -8.47 -5.14 14.62
CA THR A 88 -9.60 -5.06 15.55
C THR A 88 -10.94 -5.08 14.79
N PRO A 89 -12.07 -5.39 15.45
CA PRO A 89 -13.38 -5.31 14.82
C PRO A 89 -13.65 -3.94 14.17
N GLU A 90 -13.25 -2.84 14.82
CA GLU A 90 -13.41 -1.48 14.28
C GLU A 90 -12.58 -1.24 13.02
N GLN A 91 -11.37 -1.81 12.96
CA GLN A 91 -10.51 -1.75 11.78
C GLN A 91 -11.11 -2.57 10.63
N LYS A 92 -11.63 -3.76 10.91
CA LYS A 92 -12.27 -4.64 9.92
C LYS A 92 -13.59 -4.07 9.38
N ASP A 93 -14.39 -3.44 10.23
CA ASP A 93 -15.60 -2.70 9.83
C ASP A 93 -15.26 -1.48 8.96
N PHE A 94 -14.02 -0.97 9.04
CA PHE A 94 -13.54 0.08 8.16
C PHE A 94 -12.92 -0.46 6.86
N TRP A 95 -12.10 -1.52 6.94
CA TRP A 95 -11.43 -2.21 5.81
C TRP A 95 -12.40 -3.10 5.03
N THR A 96 -13.54 -2.55 4.60
CA THR A 96 -14.57 -3.30 3.89
C THR A 96 -14.30 -3.36 2.38
N TYR A 97 -14.93 -4.33 1.72
CA TYR A 97 -14.89 -4.52 0.26
C TYR A 97 -15.29 -3.28 -0.56
N GLU A 98 -16.02 -2.31 0.02
CA GLU A 98 -16.32 -1.03 -0.64
C GLU A 98 -15.09 -0.10 -0.75
N ARG A 99 -13.99 -0.41 -0.04
CA ARG A 99 -12.78 0.42 0.09
C ARG A 99 -11.50 -0.32 -0.28
N LEU A 100 -11.62 -1.59 -0.72
CA LEU A 100 -10.55 -2.39 -1.31
C LEU A 100 -11.16 -3.17 -2.50
N LEU A 101 -11.11 -2.59 -3.69
CA LEU A 101 -11.53 -3.25 -4.93
C LEU A 101 -10.33 -3.94 -5.58
N THR A 102 -10.14 -5.21 -5.28
CA THR A 102 -9.56 -6.14 -6.25
C THR A 102 -10.70 -6.83 -7.00
N ALA A 103 -11.27 -6.15 -7.99
CA ALA A 103 -12.22 -6.76 -8.91
C ALA A 103 -11.47 -7.45 -10.04
N GLY A 104 -11.15 -8.73 -9.84
CA GLY A 104 -10.87 -9.66 -10.91
C GLY A 104 -12.20 -10.27 -11.34
N THR A 105 -12.57 -10.10 -12.60
CA THR A 105 -13.67 -10.85 -13.23
C THR A 105 -13.30 -12.31 -13.39
#